data_AF-A0A7C0U451-F1
#
_entry.id   AF-A0A7C0U451-F1
#
_cell.length_a   1.000
_cell.length_b   1.000
_cell.length_c   1.000
_cell.angle_alpha   90.00
_cell.angle_beta   90.00
_cell.angle_gamma   90.00
#
_symmetry.space_group_name_H-M   'P 1'
#
loop_
_entity.id
_entity.type
_entity.pdbx_description
1 polymer ?
#
loop_
_entity_poly.entity_id
_entity_poly.type
_entity_poly.pdbx_seq_one_letter_code
_entity_poly.pdbx_strand_id
1 'polypeptide(L)'
;MSDFSIEMMAEKIIDSRTKEYFQEVYRSYVVGNYRAALVSLWTVIICDLIFKLQELADLGDETAFSILEKIKDLQEKNPTSPEWEKILLEEIKKRTQFLENFEYEFLLYLQKRRHICAHPVLTQTEILFTPSKDEVRSFIRNALEYVLTKPAIMTRKVFDALVEELEAKKNILLDKEILKRFLSTKYFPHFNDLIENKIFESLWMLVFKVTDERCEKNRDINFLTLTILYERRPEAIQNYIKDKRDKFSEISLEQSIPKYFFAFLREHPYIFNLLNDAAKAQIESFINSNLNIDYFIQAYFLSRSFEEHIDKILIKLNEVESLDIKSSTYKW
;
A
#
# COMPACT_ATOMS: atom_id res chain seq x y z
N MET A 1 -3.41 14.52 -25.00
CA MET A 1 -4.09 14.41 -23.69
C MET A 1 -5.29 13.51 -23.93
N SER A 2 -5.37 12.34 -23.30
CA SER A 2 -6.58 11.52 -23.42
C SER A 2 -7.70 12.20 -22.64
N ASP A 3 -8.85 12.45 -23.28
CA ASP A 3 -10.02 12.98 -22.59
C ASP A 3 -10.44 12.05 -21.44
N PHE A 4 -10.80 12.63 -20.30
CA PHE A 4 -11.32 11.89 -19.15
C PHE A 4 -12.65 11.19 -19.53
N SER A 5 -12.67 9.86 -19.42
CA SER A 5 -13.86 9.02 -19.57
C SER A 5 -14.38 8.58 -18.21
N ILE A 6 -15.65 8.90 -17.94
CA ILE A 6 -16.35 8.47 -16.72
C ILE A 6 -16.45 6.94 -16.70
N GLU A 7 -16.72 6.34 -17.85
CA GLU A 7 -16.88 4.90 -18.05
C GLU A 7 -15.61 4.15 -17.65
N MET A 8 -14.46 4.58 -18.16
CA MET A 8 -13.17 3.96 -17.83
C MET A 8 -12.79 4.12 -16.36
N MET A 9 -13.16 5.23 -15.72
CA MET A 9 -12.90 5.42 -14.29
C MET A 9 -13.88 4.66 -13.40
N ALA A 10 -15.14 4.52 -13.83
CA ALA A 10 -16.14 3.72 -13.12
C ALA A 10 -15.72 2.25 -13.03
N GLU A 11 -15.01 1.73 -14.03
CA GLU A 11 -14.45 0.38 -13.99
C GLU A 11 -13.39 0.19 -12.90
N LYS A 12 -12.76 1.27 -12.42
CA LYS A 12 -11.75 1.25 -11.34
C LYS A 12 -12.34 1.37 -9.94
N ILE A 13 -13.66 1.44 -9.81
CA ILE A 13 -14.30 1.37 -8.49
C ILE A 13 -14.05 -0.02 -7.91
N ILE A 14 -13.50 -0.04 -6.69
CA ILE A 14 -12.98 -1.27 -6.06
C ILE A 14 -14.12 -2.12 -5.50
N ASP A 15 -15.04 -1.52 -4.73
CA ASP A 15 -16.18 -2.23 -4.14
C ASP A 15 -17.26 -2.50 -5.20
N SER A 16 -17.65 -3.76 -5.35
CA SER A 16 -18.62 -4.18 -6.36
C SER A 16 -20.02 -3.60 -6.15
N ARG A 17 -20.42 -3.39 -4.89
CA ARG A 17 -21.72 -2.78 -4.54
C ARG A 17 -21.69 -1.29 -4.87
N THR A 18 -20.61 -0.58 -4.54
CA THR A 18 -20.41 0.81 -4.97
C THR A 18 -20.47 0.93 -6.49
N LYS A 19 -19.82 0.01 -7.21
CA LYS A 19 -19.82 -0.01 -8.68
C LYS A 19 -21.22 -0.20 -9.24
N GLU A 20 -22.03 -1.08 -8.66
CA GLU A 20 -23.44 -1.27 -9.01
C GLU A 20 -24.25 0.00 -8.79
N TYR A 21 -24.15 0.62 -7.61
CA TYR A 21 -24.89 1.85 -7.31
C TYR A 21 -24.45 3.03 -8.19
N PHE A 22 -23.17 3.10 -8.54
CA PHE A 22 -22.65 4.13 -9.45
C PHE A 22 -23.24 4.03 -10.86
N GLN A 23 -23.67 2.84 -11.32
CA GLN A 23 -24.33 2.71 -12.62
C GLN A 23 -25.62 3.52 -12.71
N GLU A 24 -26.35 3.68 -11.61
CA GLU A 24 -27.56 4.53 -11.57
C GLU A 24 -27.22 6.00 -11.76
N VAL A 25 -26.13 6.46 -11.13
CA VAL A 25 -25.60 7.81 -11.28
C VAL A 25 -25.22 8.06 -12.73
N TYR A 26 -24.46 7.13 -13.31
CA TYR A 26 -23.98 7.24 -14.68
C TYR A 26 -25.14 7.26 -15.69
N ARG A 27 -26.11 6.34 -15.58
CA ARG A 27 -27.30 6.31 -16.44
C ARG A 27 -28.12 7.59 -16.33
N SER A 28 -28.32 8.08 -15.11
CA SER A 28 -29.04 9.35 -14.86
C SER A 28 -28.32 10.54 -15.50
N TYR A 29 -26.99 10.58 -15.42
CA TYR A 29 -26.18 11.60 -16.07
C TYR A 29 -26.29 11.56 -17.60
N VAL A 30 -26.17 10.38 -18.20
CA VAL A 30 -26.23 10.19 -19.66
C VAL A 30 -27.60 10.60 -20.24
N VAL A 31 -28.69 10.26 -19.55
CA VAL A 31 -30.06 10.59 -19.97
C VAL A 31 -30.42 12.06 -19.73
N GLY A 32 -29.60 12.81 -18.98
CA GLY A 32 -29.83 14.23 -18.69
C GLY A 32 -30.59 14.52 -17.41
N ASN A 33 -30.79 13.51 -16.55
CA ASN A 33 -31.42 13.65 -15.24
C ASN A 33 -30.40 14.19 -14.20
N TYR A 34 -29.84 15.38 -14.44
CA TYR A 34 -28.71 15.93 -13.68
C TYR A 34 -28.97 16.08 -12.18
N ARG A 35 -30.20 16.48 -11.80
CA ARG A 35 -30.61 16.57 -10.40
C ARG A 35 -30.57 15.20 -9.72
N ALA A 36 -31.15 14.18 -10.36
CA ALA A 36 -31.15 12.82 -9.85
C ALA A 36 -29.73 12.24 -9.79
N ALA A 37 -28.93 12.45 -10.83
CA ALA A 37 -27.53 12.02 -10.87
C ALA A 37 -26.72 12.60 -9.70
N LEU A 38 -26.86 13.89 -9.40
CA LEU A 38 -26.14 14.53 -8.29
C LEU A 38 -26.60 14.01 -6.92
N VAL A 39 -27.91 13.84 -6.72
CA VAL A 39 -28.47 13.29 -5.48
C VAL A 39 -28.01 11.84 -5.26
N SER A 40 -28.09 10.99 -6.29
CA SER A 40 -27.62 9.60 -6.21
C SER A 40 -26.11 9.53 -6.03
N LEU A 41 -25.33 10.42 -6.66
CA LEU A 41 -23.87 10.44 -6.51
C LEU A 41 -23.45 10.62 -5.05
N TRP A 42 -24.12 11.53 -4.34
CA TRP A 42 -23.88 11.74 -2.91
C TRP A 42 -24.17 10.48 -2.10
N THR A 43 -25.30 9.81 -2.36
CA THR A 43 -25.64 8.55 -1.70
C THR A 43 -24.59 7.48 -1.96
N VAL A 44 -24.13 7.32 -3.20
CA VAL A 44 -23.07 6.36 -3.56
C VAL A 44 -21.78 6.63 -2.80
N ILE A 45 -21.36 7.89 -2.68
CA ILE A 45 -20.16 8.27 -1.92
C ILE A 45 -20.29 7.89 -0.45
N ILE A 46 -21.43 8.17 0.18
CA ILE A 46 -21.64 7.87 1.60
C ILE A 46 -21.67 6.35 1.83
N CYS A 47 -22.35 5.59 0.97
CA CYS A 47 -22.33 4.13 1.03
C CYS A 47 -20.91 3.57 0.87
N ASP A 48 -20.15 4.08 -0.10
CA ASP A 48 -18.78 3.66 -0.36
C ASP A 48 -17.85 3.94 0.84
N LEU A 49 -17.98 5.11 1.48
CA LEU A 49 -17.22 5.42 2.70
C LEU A 49 -17.59 4.48 3.86
N ILE A 50 -18.87 4.11 4.00
CA ILE A 50 -19.31 3.11 5.00
C ILE A 50 -18.70 1.75 4.70
N PHE A 51 -18.77 1.29 3.44
CA PHE A 51 -18.20 0.00 3.03
C PHE A 51 -16.70 -0.06 3.29
N LYS A 52 -15.98 1.04 3.05
CA LYS A 52 -14.55 1.15 3.35
C LYS A 52 -14.26 1.10 4.84
N LEU A 53 -15.07 1.76 5.67
CA LEU A 53 -14.95 1.64 7.12
C LEU A 53 -15.29 0.23 7.61
N GLN A 54 -16.26 -0.45 7.01
CA GLN A 54 -16.60 -1.84 7.34
C GLN A 54 -15.46 -2.77 7.00
N GLU A 55 -14.89 -2.65 5.80
CA GLU A 55 -13.70 -3.39 5.39
C GLU A 55 -12.54 -3.19 6.38
N LEU A 56 -12.29 -1.95 6.81
CA LEU A 56 -11.27 -1.65 7.82
C LEU A 56 -11.59 -2.24 9.20
N ALA A 57 -12.85 -2.21 9.63
CA ALA A 57 -13.27 -2.76 10.91
C ALA A 57 -13.15 -4.30 10.93
N ASP A 58 -13.52 -4.97 9.83
CA ASP A 58 -13.35 -6.41 9.66
C ASP A 58 -11.87 -6.83 9.68
N LEU A 59 -10.97 -5.93 9.27
CA LEU A 59 -9.52 -6.08 9.37
C LEU A 59 -8.94 -5.76 10.76
N GLY A 60 -9.79 -5.38 11.73
CA GLY A 60 -9.40 -5.09 13.11
C GLY A 60 -9.04 -3.62 13.39
N ASP A 61 -9.36 -2.66 12.51
CA ASP A 61 -9.17 -1.23 12.82
C ASP A 61 -10.23 -0.75 13.84
N GLU A 62 -9.82 -0.63 15.10
CA GLU A 62 -10.65 -0.12 16.20
C GLU A 62 -11.18 1.30 15.95
N THR A 63 -10.42 2.13 15.21
CA THR A 63 -10.88 3.47 14.84
C THR A 63 -12.05 3.37 13.87
N ALA A 64 -11.94 2.53 12.84
CA ALA A 64 -13.02 2.34 11.87
C ALA A 64 -14.26 1.75 12.56
N PHE A 65 -14.07 0.75 13.42
CA PHE A 65 -15.15 0.14 14.21
C PHE A 65 -15.86 1.18 15.09
N SER A 66 -15.12 1.98 15.86
CA SER A 66 -15.72 3.01 16.73
C SER A 66 -16.41 4.14 15.96
N ILE A 67 -15.95 4.48 14.75
CA ILE A 67 -16.67 5.41 13.87
C ILE A 67 -17.99 4.79 13.44
N LEU A 68 -17.99 3.53 12.99
CA LEU A 68 -19.20 2.83 12.58
C LEU A 68 -20.21 2.70 13.71
N GLU A 69 -19.78 2.33 14.92
CA GLU A 69 -20.67 2.28 16.10
C GLU A 69 -21.28 3.65 16.40
N LYS A 70 -20.46 4.71 16.39
CA LYS A 70 -20.96 6.08 16.61
C LYS A 70 -22.00 6.48 15.57
N ILE A 71 -21.79 6.14 14.30
CA ILE A 71 -22.77 6.45 13.24
C ILE A 71 -24.03 5.61 13.39
N LYS A 72 -23.90 4.32 13.74
CA LYS A 72 -25.03 3.44 14.01
C LYS A 72 -25.89 3.98 15.15
N ASP A 73 -25.28 4.38 16.26
CA ASP A 73 -25.98 4.99 17.39
C ASP A 73 -26.72 6.27 17.00
N LEU A 74 -26.14 7.10 16.13
CA LEU A 74 -26.78 8.32 15.64
C LEU A 74 -27.98 8.03 14.75
N GLN A 75 -27.86 7.04 13.86
CA GLN A 75 -28.96 6.58 13.01
C GLN A 75 -30.10 5.96 13.83
N GLU A 76 -29.80 5.17 14.86
CA GLU A 76 -30.80 4.58 15.75
C GLU A 76 -31.54 5.65 16.56
N LYS A 77 -30.82 6.69 17.04
CA LYS A 77 -31.42 7.81 17.79
C LYS A 77 -32.25 8.75 16.90
N ASN A 78 -31.83 8.97 15.66
CA ASN A 78 -32.50 9.90 14.73
C ASN A 78 -32.58 9.32 13.30
N PRO A 79 -33.48 8.35 13.03
CA PRO A 79 -33.49 7.59 11.77
C PRO A 79 -33.73 8.41 10.50
N THR A 80 -34.40 9.56 10.62
CA THR A 80 -34.77 10.41 9.49
C THR A 80 -33.83 11.60 9.28
N SER A 81 -32.85 11.79 10.16
CA SER A 81 -31.95 12.95 10.14
C SER A 81 -30.76 12.69 9.21
N PRO A 82 -30.46 13.56 8.24
CA PRO A 82 -29.26 13.44 7.40
C PRO A 82 -27.97 13.93 8.10
N GLU A 83 -28.04 14.48 9.30
CA GLU A 83 -26.90 15.08 10.02
C GLU A 83 -25.75 14.09 10.25
N TRP A 84 -26.04 12.79 10.40
CA TRP A 84 -25.02 11.77 10.58
C TRP A 84 -24.06 11.69 9.38
N GLU A 85 -24.51 12.04 8.16
CA GLU A 85 -23.67 12.04 6.95
C GLU A 85 -22.49 13.02 7.11
N LYS A 86 -22.76 14.21 7.68
CA LYS A 86 -21.73 15.21 7.95
C LYS A 86 -20.79 14.77 9.07
N ILE A 87 -21.34 14.18 10.13
CA ILE A 87 -20.55 13.65 11.25
C ILE A 87 -19.62 12.54 10.77
N LEU A 88 -20.09 11.66 9.87
CA LEU A 88 -19.26 10.64 9.23
C LEU A 88 -18.05 11.26 8.54
N LEU A 89 -18.25 12.29 7.69
CA LEU A 89 -17.14 12.96 7.02
C LEU A 89 -16.16 13.62 8.00
N GLU A 90 -16.66 14.24 9.06
CA GLU A 90 -15.81 14.85 10.09
C GLU A 90 -14.96 13.80 10.84
N GLU A 91 -15.56 12.68 11.23
CA GLU A 91 -14.86 11.58 11.90
C GLU A 91 -13.82 10.95 10.97
N ILE A 92 -14.18 10.68 9.72
CA ILE A 92 -13.24 10.23 8.68
C ILE A 92 -12.11 11.24 8.59
N LYS A 93 -12.37 12.52 8.31
CA LYS A 93 -11.30 13.52 8.14
C LYS A 93 -10.36 13.65 9.35
N LYS A 94 -10.90 13.59 10.57
CA LYS A 94 -10.11 13.81 11.81
C LYS A 94 -9.34 12.57 12.23
N ARG A 95 -9.94 11.39 12.09
CA ARG A 95 -9.43 10.14 12.66
C ARG A 95 -8.90 9.19 11.60
N THR A 96 -9.15 9.50 10.33
CA THR A 96 -8.66 8.80 9.17
C THR A 96 -7.97 9.80 8.20
N GLN A 97 -6.71 9.57 7.86
CA GLN A 97 -6.00 10.14 6.72
C GLN A 97 -6.58 9.70 5.35
N PHE A 98 -7.86 9.33 5.29
CA PHE A 98 -8.53 8.91 4.06
C PHE A 98 -8.81 10.10 3.12
N LEU A 99 -9.09 11.26 3.72
CA LEU A 99 -9.43 12.49 3.01
C LEU A 99 -8.38 13.57 3.29
N GLU A 100 -7.81 14.13 2.22
CA GLU A 100 -7.07 15.38 2.30
C GLU A 100 -8.01 16.57 2.57
N ASN A 101 -7.44 17.73 2.90
CA ASN A 101 -8.27 18.89 3.26
C ASN A 101 -9.15 19.34 2.09
N PHE A 102 -8.61 19.39 0.88
CA PHE A 102 -9.36 19.83 -0.29
C PHE A 102 -10.47 18.82 -0.67
N GLU A 103 -10.24 17.53 -0.45
CA GLU A 103 -11.21 16.46 -0.73
C GLU A 103 -12.38 16.53 0.25
N TYR A 104 -12.09 16.78 1.52
CA TYR A 104 -13.11 17.02 2.53
C TYR A 104 -13.97 18.25 2.20
N GLU A 105 -13.36 19.39 1.84
CA GLU A 105 -14.10 20.59 1.44
C GLU A 105 -14.95 20.35 0.18
N PHE A 106 -14.43 19.59 -0.79
CA PHE A 106 -15.20 19.17 -1.96
C PHE A 106 -16.44 18.37 -1.58
N LEU A 107 -16.32 17.40 -0.65
CA LEU A 107 -17.45 16.59 -0.20
C LEU A 107 -18.50 17.42 0.55
N LEU A 108 -18.08 18.37 1.39
CA LEU A 108 -19.00 19.31 2.03
C LEU A 108 -19.73 20.17 1.00
N TYR A 109 -19.03 20.59 -0.06
CA TYR A 109 -19.66 21.34 -1.13
C TYR A 109 -20.69 20.49 -1.89
N LEU A 110 -20.36 19.25 -2.26
CA LEU A 110 -21.29 18.32 -2.90
C LEU A 110 -22.53 18.06 -2.03
N GLN A 111 -22.37 17.90 -0.71
CA GLN A 111 -23.50 17.74 0.22
C GLN A 111 -24.46 18.94 0.16
N LYS A 112 -23.93 20.16 0.17
CA LYS A 112 -24.75 21.39 0.04
C LYS A 112 -25.50 21.42 -1.28
N ARG A 113 -24.85 21.01 -2.39
CA ARG A 113 -25.49 20.93 -3.70
C ARG A 113 -26.59 19.88 -3.73
N ARG A 114 -26.38 18.72 -3.11
CA ARG A 114 -27.42 17.68 -2.94
C ARG A 114 -28.62 18.22 -2.18
N HIS A 115 -28.41 18.98 -1.10
CA HIS A 115 -29.50 19.57 -0.33
C HIS A 115 -30.37 20.50 -1.21
N ILE A 116 -29.76 21.39 -1.99
CA ILE A 116 -30.50 22.32 -2.86
C ILE A 116 -31.19 21.59 -4.03
N CYS A 117 -30.61 20.49 -4.52
CA CYS A 117 -31.22 19.65 -5.57
C CYS A 117 -32.42 18.83 -5.04
N ALA A 118 -32.40 18.42 -3.78
CA ALA A 118 -33.41 17.53 -3.21
C ALA A 118 -34.61 18.27 -2.60
N HIS A 119 -34.40 19.53 -2.14
CA HIS A 119 -35.42 20.29 -1.43
C HIS A 119 -35.91 21.50 -2.24
N PRO A 120 -37.24 21.70 -2.34
CA PRO A 120 -37.80 22.87 -3.00
C PRO A 120 -37.35 24.19 -2.40
N VAL A 121 -37.02 25.16 -3.26
CA VAL A 121 -36.74 26.54 -2.85
C VAL A 121 -37.96 27.40 -3.18
N LEU A 122 -38.78 27.67 -2.17
CA LEU A 122 -40.07 28.37 -2.32
C LEU A 122 -39.95 29.84 -2.76
N THR A 123 -38.74 30.38 -2.82
CA THR A 123 -38.45 31.79 -3.10
C THR A 123 -38.01 32.07 -4.54
N GLN A 124 -37.97 31.07 -5.42
CA GLN A 124 -37.53 31.20 -6.82
C GLN A 124 -38.62 30.79 -7.81
N THR A 125 -38.52 31.27 -9.06
CA THR A 125 -39.41 30.94 -10.18
C THR A 125 -39.37 29.45 -10.53
N GLU A 126 -38.22 28.80 -10.33
CA GLU A 126 -38.09 27.35 -10.38
C GLU A 126 -38.16 26.76 -8.96
N ILE A 127 -39.10 25.84 -8.75
CA ILE A 127 -39.35 25.20 -7.46
C ILE A 127 -38.15 24.33 -7.04
N LEU A 128 -37.42 23.73 -8.00
CA LEU A 128 -36.29 22.85 -7.76
C LEU A 128 -35.10 23.27 -8.61
N PHE A 129 -33.95 23.46 -7.95
CA PHE A 129 -32.70 23.77 -8.62
C PHE A 129 -32.23 22.60 -9.51
N THR A 130 -31.79 22.91 -10.73
CA THR A 130 -31.23 21.93 -11.66
C THR A 130 -29.78 22.30 -12.01
N PRO A 131 -28.79 21.47 -11.64
CA PRO A 131 -27.39 21.72 -12.00
C PRO A 131 -27.15 21.53 -13.49
N SER A 132 -26.13 22.19 -14.02
CA SER A 132 -25.73 22.02 -15.43
C SER A 132 -25.08 20.66 -15.68
N LYS A 133 -25.06 20.23 -16.94
CA LYS A 133 -24.35 19.01 -17.36
C LYS A 133 -22.87 19.02 -16.93
N ASP A 134 -22.20 20.15 -17.07
CA ASP A 134 -20.77 20.29 -16.79
C ASP A 134 -20.49 20.28 -15.29
N GLU A 135 -21.37 20.88 -14.48
CA GLU A 135 -21.29 20.76 -13.01
C GLU A 135 -21.38 19.30 -12.57
N VAL A 136 -22.39 18.57 -13.04
CA VAL A 136 -22.56 17.15 -12.66
C VAL A 136 -21.38 16.32 -13.16
N ARG A 137 -20.87 16.59 -14.37
CA ARG A 137 -19.67 15.91 -14.89
C ARG A 137 -18.46 16.14 -13.98
N SER A 138 -18.26 17.37 -13.52
CA SER A 138 -17.17 17.73 -12.61
C SER A 138 -17.30 17.00 -11.27
N PHE A 139 -18.51 16.96 -10.69
CA PHE A 139 -18.76 16.20 -9.46
C PHE A 139 -18.49 14.71 -9.62
N ILE A 140 -18.96 14.10 -10.71
CA ILE A 140 -18.73 12.68 -10.98
C ILE A 140 -17.23 12.39 -11.08
N ARG A 141 -16.50 13.20 -11.85
CA ARG A 141 -15.05 13.06 -11.99
C ARG A 141 -14.33 13.12 -10.64
N ASN A 142 -14.59 14.18 -9.88
CA ASN A 142 -13.94 14.38 -8.60
C ASN A 142 -14.34 13.31 -7.57
N ALA A 143 -15.58 12.84 -7.59
CA ALA A 143 -16.02 11.75 -6.72
C ALA A 143 -15.30 10.44 -7.04
N LEU A 144 -15.13 10.11 -8.33
CA LEU A 144 -14.35 8.97 -8.78
C LEU A 144 -12.91 9.09 -8.29
N GLU A 145 -12.24 10.21 -8.58
CA GLU A 145 -10.83 10.43 -8.25
C GLU A 145 -10.56 10.50 -6.73
N TYR A 146 -11.39 11.22 -5.97
CA TYR A 146 -11.12 11.53 -4.56
C TYR A 146 -11.63 10.45 -3.61
N VAL A 147 -12.65 9.68 -4.01
CA VAL A 147 -13.28 8.70 -3.12
C VAL A 147 -13.41 7.34 -3.80
N LEU A 148 -14.24 7.21 -4.84
CA LEU A 148 -14.78 5.90 -5.26
C LEU A 148 -13.71 4.94 -5.81
N THR A 149 -12.65 5.45 -6.43
CA THR A 149 -11.54 4.60 -6.92
C THR A 149 -10.40 4.46 -5.91
N LYS A 150 -10.47 5.13 -4.76
CA LYS A 150 -9.45 4.99 -3.71
C LYS A 150 -9.70 3.73 -2.87
N PRO A 151 -8.67 2.96 -2.53
CA PRO A 151 -8.80 1.81 -1.65
C PRO A 151 -9.15 2.24 -0.23
N ALA A 152 -9.93 1.41 0.50
CA ALA A 152 -10.25 1.60 1.92
C ALA A 152 -8.99 1.74 2.80
N ILE A 153 -7.95 1.01 2.42
CA ILE A 153 -6.84 0.69 3.29
C ILE A 153 -5.87 1.87 3.45
N MET A 154 -5.77 2.34 4.69
CA MET A 154 -4.56 2.97 5.20
C MET A 154 -3.47 1.93 5.29
N THR A 155 -2.62 1.83 4.27
CA THR A 155 -1.57 0.79 4.24
C THR A 155 -0.70 0.80 5.50
N ARG A 156 -0.55 1.96 6.15
CA ARG A 156 0.21 2.08 7.39
C ARG A 156 -0.41 1.26 8.55
N LYS A 157 -1.71 1.36 8.79
CA LYS A 157 -2.35 0.62 9.89
C LYS A 157 -2.39 -0.88 9.64
N VAL A 158 -2.65 -1.30 8.40
CA VAL A 158 -2.60 -2.73 8.03
C VAL A 158 -1.18 -3.27 8.18
N PHE A 159 -0.18 -2.48 7.80
CA PHE A 159 1.22 -2.82 8.03
C PHE A 159 1.55 -2.90 9.52
N ASP A 160 1.11 -1.93 10.33
CA ASP A 160 1.36 -1.92 11.77
C ASP A 160 0.72 -3.16 12.44
N ALA A 161 -0.54 -3.46 12.13
CA ALA A 161 -1.24 -4.65 12.62
C ALA A 161 -0.57 -5.96 12.16
N LEU A 162 -0.11 -6.02 10.91
CA LEU A 162 0.67 -7.15 10.39
C LEU A 162 1.96 -7.34 11.19
N VAL A 163 2.76 -6.30 11.35
CA VAL A 163 4.06 -6.39 12.05
C VAL A 163 3.89 -6.72 13.53
N GLU A 164 2.88 -6.16 14.20
CA GLU A 164 2.56 -6.50 15.59
C GLU A 164 2.17 -7.97 15.75
N GLU A 165 1.37 -8.50 14.84
CA GLU A 165 0.96 -9.91 14.91
C GLU A 165 2.10 -10.86 14.54
N LEU A 166 2.94 -10.50 13.58
CA LEU A 166 4.16 -11.25 13.27
C LEU A 166 5.08 -11.26 14.48
N GLU A 167 5.31 -10.13 15.14
CA GLU A 167 6.11 -10.05 16.35
C GLU A 167 5.56 -10.93 17.48
N ALA A 168 4.24 -10.89 17.72
CA ALA A 168 3.60 -11.70 18.75
C ALA A 168 3.70 -13.21 18.50
N LYS A 169 3.70 -13.62 17.22
CA LYS A 169 3.70 -15.03 16.80
C LYS A 169 5.04 -15.50 16.26
N LYS A 170 6.10 -14.70 16.38
CA LYS A 170 7.38 -14.98 15.73
C LYS A 170 8.03 -16.29 16.13
N ASN A 171 7.78 -16.80 17.33
CA ASN A 171 8.35 -18.08 17.79
C ASN A 171 7.59 -19.31 17.24
N ILE A 172 6.40 -19.11 16.67
CA ILE A 172 5.53 -20.17 16.14
C ILE A 172 5.54 -20.17 14.61
N LEU A 173 5.71 -18.99 13.99
CA LEU A 173 5.58 -18.77 12.55
C LEU A 173 6.94 -18.66 11.81
N LEU A 174 8.01 -19.30 12.28
CA LEU A 174 9.32 -19.29 11.57
C LEU A 174 9.37 -20.26 10.39
N ASP A 175 8.45 -21.23 10.32
CA ASP A 175 8.34 -22.09 9.14
C ASP A 175 7.65 -21.34 7.99
N LYS A 176 8.32 -21.28 6.83
CA LYS A 176 7.87 -20.51 5.67
C LYS A 176 6.50 -20.97 5.17
N GLU A 177 6.20 -22.26 5.17
CA GLU A 177 4.92 -22.80 4.70
C GLU A 177 3.78 -22.53 5.69
N ILE A 178 4.05 -22.64 6.99
CA ILE A 178 3.09 -22.27 8.04
C ILE A 178 2.78 -20.77 7.96
N LEU A 179 3.80 -19.92 7.85
CA LEU A 179 3.64 -18.48 7.71
C LEU A 179 2.86 -18.11 6.43
N LYS A 180 3.21 -18.73 5.30
CA LYS A 180 2.50 -18.53 4.03
C LYS A 180 1.03 -18.89 4.14
N ARG A 181 0.68 -20.01 4.79
CA ARG A 181 -0.72 -20.38 5.04
C ARG A 181 -1.43 -19.36 5.93
N PHE A 182 -0.78 -18.92 7.02
CA PHE A 182 -1.34 -17.90 7.90
C PHE A 182 -1.64 -16.60 7.16
N LEU A 183 -0.68 -16.07 6.39
CA LEU A 183 -0.84 -14.85 5.58
C LEU A 183 -1.91 -15.03 4.49
N SER A 184 -1.94 -16.20 3.85
CA SER A 184 -2.90 -16.53 2.78
C SER A 184 -4.35 -16.57 3.26
N THR A 185 -4.56 -16.98 4.51
CA THR A 185 -5.91 -17.03 5.09
C THR A 185 -6.33 -15.67 5.65
N LYS A 186 -5.43 -14.98 6.37
CA LYS A 186 -5.81 -13.81 7.17
C LYS A 186 -5.63 -12.47 6.45
N TYR A 187 -4.59 -12.31 5.63
CA TYR A 187 -4.20 -11.02 5.07
C TYR A 187 -4.44 -10.92 3.57
N PHE A 188 -3.94 -11.91 2.82
CA PHE A 188 -3.95 -11.90 1.37
C PHE A 188 -5.32 -11.78 0.69
N PRO A 189 -6.44 -12.29 1.25
CA PRO A 189 -7.77 -12.10 0.66
C PRO A 189 -8.19 -10.63 0.62
N HIS A 190 -7.59 -9.79 1.47
CA HIS A 190 -7.91 -8.37 1.61
C HIS A 190 -6.86 -7.47 0.93
N PHE A 191 -5.86 -8.06 0.28
CA PHE A 191 -4.81 -7.31 -0.40
C PHE A 191 -5.17 -7.10 -1.86
N ASN A 192 -5.37 -5.84 -2.25
CA ASN A 192 -5.30 -5.43 -3.66
C ASN A 192 -3.86 -5.03 -4.03
N ASP A 193 -3.61 -4.83 -5.32
CA ASP A 193 -2.26 -4.58 -5.82
C ASP A 193 -1.56 -3.38 -5.17
N LEU A 194 -2.31 -2.30 -4.92
CA LEU A 194 -1.77 -1.08 -4.33
C LEU A 194 -1.34 -1.33 -2.87
N ILE A 195 -2.19 -2.00 -2.10
CA ILE A 195 -1.92 -2.32 -0.69
C ILE A 195 -0.72 -3.23 -0.57
N GLU A 196 -0.71 -4.31 -1.35
CA GLU A 196 0.34 -5.31 -1.27
C GLU A 196 1.70 -4.71 -1.69
N ASN A 197 1.72 -3.86 -2.73
CA ASN A 197 2.93 -3.13 -3.13
C ASN A 197 3.44 -2.19 -2.02
N LYS A 198 2.52 -1.52 -1.32
CA LYS A 198 2.86 -0.60 -0.22
C LYS A 198 3.30 -1.35 1.05
N ILE A 199 2.71 -2.50 1.35
CA ILE A 199 3.18 -3.38 2.44
C ILE A 199 4.56 -3.93 2.10
N PHE A 200 4.79 -4.38 0.86
CA PHE A 200 6.10 -4.80 0.39
C PHE A 200 7.14 -3.68 0.53
N GLU A 201 6.81 -2.46 0.12
CA GLU A 201 7.67 -1.27 0.31
C GLU A 201 8.04 -1.05 1.78
N SER A 202 7.06 -1.09 2.69
CA SER A 202 7.30 -0.89 4.12
C SER A 202 8.15 -2.01 4.73
N LEU A 203 7.86 -3.27 4.38
CA LEU A 203 8.67 -4.42 4.81
C LEU A 203 10.09 -4.34 4.25
N TRP A 204 10.28 -3.91 3.00
CA TRP A 204 11.60 -3.72 2.41
C TRP A 204 12.44 -2.74 3.24
N MET A 205 11.87 -1.60 3.60
CA MET A 205 12.57 -0.61 4.44
C MET A 205 12.86 -1.17 5.84
N LEU A 206 11.92 -1.90 6.43
CA LEU A 206 12.07 -2.52 7.74
C LEU A 206 13.21 -3.54 7.76
N VAL A 207 13.31 -4.37 6.71
CA VAL A 207 14.27 -5.48 6.62
C VAL A 207 15.63 -5.02 6.09
N PHE A 208 15.69 -4.00 5.22
CA PHE A 208 16.94 -3.63 4.52
C PHE A 208 17.46 -2.21 4.80
N LYS A 209 16.79 -1.41 5.65
CA LYS A 209 17.26 -0.04 5.97
C LYS A 209 17.30 0.25 7.46
N VAL A 210 16.21 -0.01 8.17
CA VAL A 210 16.06 0.39 9.58
C VAL A 210 16.86 -0.53 10.49
N THR A 211 17.55 0.01 11.50
CA THR A 211 18.49 -0.68 12.40
C THR A 211 18.14 -0.57 13.90
N ASP A 212 16.89 -0.28 14.24
CA ASP A 212 16.47 -0.22 15.65
C ASP A 212 16.35 -1.61 16.29
N GLU A 213 16.35 -1.64 17.63
CA GLU A 213 16.35 -2.87 18.43
C GLU A 213 15.13 -3.76 18.17
N ARG A 214 13.94 -3.17 17.94
CA ARG A 214 12.73 -3.92 17.63
C ARG A 214 12.82 -4.53 16.23
N CYS A 215 13.39 -3.82 15.27
CA CYS A 215 13.65 -4.36 13.93
C CYS A 215 14.61 -5.55 13.98
N GLU A 216 15.74 -5.45 14.68
CA GLU A 216 16.70 -6.55 14.83
C GLU A 216 16.04 -7.80 15.42
N LYS A 217 15.26 -7.64 16.49
CA LYS A 217 14.56 -8.75 17.16
C LYS A 217 13.51 -9.45 16.30
N ASN A 218 13.04 -8.82 15.24
CA ASN A 218 11.93 -9.31 14.41
C ASN A 218 12.33 -9.49 12.93
N ARG A 219 13.61 -9.29 12.58
CA ARG A 219 14.07 -9.24 11.18
C ARG A 219 13.84 -10.56 10.44
N ASP A 220 14.03 -11.70 11.10
CA ASP A 220 13.81 -13.03 10.51
C ASP A 220 12.38 -13.21 9.98
N ILE A 221 11.36 -12.99 10.81
CA ILE A 221 9.96 -13.17 10.39
C ILE A 221 9.52 -12.13 9.37
N ASN A 222 10.03 -10.90 9.48
CA ASN A 222 9.75 -9.84 8.52
C ASN A 222 10.38 -10.15 7.16
N PHE A 223 11.59 -10.70 7.13
CA PHE A 223 12.28 -11.16 5.92
C PHE A 223 11.53 -12.31 5.25
N LEU A 224 11.07 -13.30 6.01
CA LEU A 224 10.26 -14.41 5.48
C LEU A 224 8.95 -13.88 4.87
N THR A 225 8.27 -12.96 5.56
CA THR A 225 7.04 -12.32 5.07
C THR A 225 7.28 -11.55 3.77
N LEU A 226 8.35 -10.75 3.71
CA LEU A 226 8.76 -10.01 2.51
C LEU A 226 9.00 -10.96 1.32
N THR A 227 9.68 -12.08 1.57
CA THR A 227 9.98 -13.08 0.54
C THR A 227 8.71 -13.75 0.02
N ILE A 228 7.78 -14.12 0.90
CA ILE A 228 6.49 -14.69 0.51
C ILE A 228 5.68 -13.71 -0.36
N LEU A 229 5.68 -12.41 -0.01
CA LEU A 229 5.01 -11.39 -0.82
C LEU A 229 5.66 -11.25 -2.21
N TYR A 230 6.99 -11.28 -2.29
CA TYR A 230 7.69 -11.26 -3.57
C TYR A 230 7.32 -12.45 -4.47
N GLU A 231 7.37 -13.66 -3.91
CA GLU A 231 7.06 -14.90 -4.63
C GLU A 231 5.62 -14.98 -5.14
N ARG A 232 4.69 -14.30 -4.47
CA ARG A 232 3.28 -14.27 -4.85
C ARG A 232 3.02 -13.46 -6.13
N ARG A 233 3.75 -12.35 -6.34
CA ARG A 233 3.59 -11.46 -7.51
C ARG A 233 4.93 -10.87 -7.98
N PRO A 234 5.85 -11.69 -8.49
CA PRO A 234 7.22 -11.27 -8.79
C PRO A 234 7.27 -10.16 -9.84
N GLU A 235 6.55 -10.30 -10.96
CA GLU A 235 6.56 -9.31 -12.05
C GLU A 235 5.99 -7.96 -11.61
N ALA A 236 4.88 -7.95 -10.88
CA ALA A 236 4.26 -6.72 -10.38
C ALA A 236 5.18 -5.99 -9.41
N ILE A 237 5.84 -6.72 -8.51
CA ILE A 237 6.78 -6.13 -7.54
C ILE A 237 8.06 -5.64 -8.23
N GLN A 238 8.59 -6.36 -9.22
CA GLN A 238 9.73 -5.89 -10.02
C GLN A 238 9.42 -4.57 -10.72
N ASN A 239 8.24 -4.46 -11.36
CA ASN A 239 7.80 -3.20 -11.96
C ASN A 239 7.67 -2.09 -10.92
N TYR A 240 7.12 -2.40 -9.75
CA TYR A 240 6.99 -1.44 -8.66
C TYR A 240 8.34 -0.95 -8.10
N ILE A 241 9.32 -1.85 -7.96
CA ILE A 241 10.70 -1.51 -7.58
C ILE A 241 11.31 -0.59 -8.63
N LYS A 242 11.12 -0.91 -9.92
CA LYS A 242 11.62 -0.09 -11.04
C LYS A 242 11.01 1.32 -11.03
N ASP A 243 9.70 1.43 -10.82
CA ASP A 243 8.99 2.71 -10.75
C ASP A 243 9.42 3.57 -9.56
N LYS A 244 9.91 2.93 -8.48
CA LYS A 244 10.37 3.59 -7.25
C LYS A 244 11.84 3.31 -6.94
N ARG A 245 12.66 3.25 -7.98
CA ARG A 245 14.08 2.85 -7.93
C ARG A 245 14.85 3.47 -6.77
N ASP A 246 14.76 4.79 -6.59
CA ASP A 246 15.53 5.49 -5.56
C ASP A 246 15.15 5.04 -4.15
N LYS A 247 13.86 4.85 -3.89
CA LYS A 247 13.38 4.44 -2.56
C LYS A 247 13.84 3.05 -2.17
N PHE A 248 13.78 2.10 -3.11
CA PHE A 248 14.25 0.73 -2.88
C PHE A 248 15.78 0.61 -2.83
N SER A 249 16.50 1.63 -3.30
CA SER A 249 17.96 1.70 -3.27
C SER A 249 18.51 2.30 -1.97
N GLU A 250 17.67 2.92 -1.14
CA GLU A 250 18.06 3.42 0.18
C GLU A 250 18.22 2.26 1.20
N ILE A 251 19.28 1.48 1.05
CA ILE A 251 19.60 0.34 1.93
C ILE A 251 20.69 0.70 2.95
N SER A 252 20.73 -0.05 4.05
CA SER A 252 21.84 -0.05 5.01
C SER A 252 22.60 -1.37 4.92
N LEU A 253 23.92 -1.33 5.06
CA LEU A 253 24.79 -2.51 5.07
C LEU A 253 25.46 -2.69 6.45
N GLU A 254 24.71 -2.38 7.50
CA GLU A 254 25.15 -2.47 8.89
C GLU A 254 24.44 -3.60 9.64
N GLN A 255 25.00 -4.01 10.78
CA GLN A 255 24.42 -5.00 11.69
C GLN A 255 24.06 -6.31 10.97
N SER A 256 22.83 -6.82 11.16
CA SER A 256 22.37 -8.05 10.56
C SER A 256 21.84 -7.87 9.13
N ILE A 257 21.70 -6.63 8.63
CA ILE A 257 21.07 -6.35 7.33
C ILE A 257 21.75 -7.05 6.15
N PRO A 258 23.10 -7.02 6.02
CA PRO A 258 23.78 -7.69 4.93
C PRO A 258 23.39 -9.17 4.80
N LYS A 259 23.27 -9.90 5.92
CA LYS A 259 22.83 -11.31 5.93
C LYS A 259 21.53 -11.52 5.15
N TYR A 260 20.51 -10.70 5.43
CA TYR A 260 19.20 -10.85 4.80
C TYR A 260 19.19 -10.30 3.37
N PHE A 261 19.86 -9.18 3.14
CA PHE A 261 19.87 -8.54 1.83
C PHE A 261 20.59 -9.39 0.79
N PHE A 262 21.75 -9.94 1.11
CA PHE A 262 22.47 -10.86 0.22
C PHE A 262 21.74 -12.19 0.04
N ALA A 263 21.08 -12.71 1.07
CA ALA A 263 20.21 -13.88 0.92
C ALA A 263 19.06 -13.62 -0.07
N PHE A 264 18.42 -12.44 0.00
CA PHE A 264 17.37 -12.04 -0.94
C PHE A 264 17.88 -11.94 -2.38
N LEU A 265 19.01 -11.25 -2.59
CA LEU A 265 19.59 -11.08 -3.92
C LEU A 265 20.10 -12.40 -4.50
N ARG A 266 20.59 -13.32 -3.67
CA ARG A 266 20.98 -14.66 -4.12
C ARG A 266 19.78 -15.41 -4.72
N GLU A 267 18.64 -15.36 -4.07
CA GLU A 267 17.40 -16.00 -4.56
C GLU A 267 16.77 -15.24 -5.72
N HIS A 268 16.93 -13.92 -5.76
CA HIS A 268 16.32 -13.02 -6.74
C HIS A 268 17.34 -12.05 -7.36
N PRO A 269 18.29 -12.55 -8.16
CA PRO A 269 19.45 -11.79 -8.65
C PRO A 269 19.07 -10.60 -9.53
N TYR A 270 17.94 -10.69 -10.25
CA TYR A 270 17.45 -9.63 -11.12
C TYR A 270 17.18 -8.31 -10.37
N ILE A 271 16.86 -8.39 -9.07
CA ILE A 271 16.56 -7.23 -8.24
C ILE A 271 17.76 -6.29 -8.15
N PHE A 272 19.00 -6.82 -8.13
CA PHE A 272 20.21 -6.01 -8.14
C PHE A 272 20.23 -5.03 -9.33
N ASN A 273 19.79 -5.47 -10.51
CA ASN A 273 19.78 -4.64 -11.71
C ASN A 273 18.77 -3.49 -11.64
N LEU A 274 17.72 -3.63 -10.83
CA LEU A 274 16.68 -2.61 -10.64
C LEU A 274 17.12 -1.48 -9.71
N LEU A 275 18.17 -1.67 -8.90
CA LEU A 275 18.68 -0.66 -7.96
C LEU A 275 19.42 0.47 -8.68
N ASN A 276 19.54 1.63 -8.04
CA ASN A 276 20.31 2.77 -8.54
C ASN A 276 21.82 2.54 -8.46
N ASP A 277 22.58 3.33 -9.23
CA ASP A 277 24.02 3.10 -9.39
C ASP A 277 24.78 3.42 -8.09
N ALA A 278 24.25 4.32 -7.26
CA ALA A 278 24.79 4.61 -5.94
C ALA A 278 24.69 3.39 -5.00
N ALA A 279 23.54 2.73 -4.94
CA ALA A 279 23.37 1.51 -4.15
C ALA A 279 24.23 0.36 -4.69
N LYS A 280 24.32 0.20 -6.01
CA LYS A 280 25.21 -0.80 -6.63
C LYS A 280 26.67 -0.58 -6.23
N ALA A 281 27.16 0.66 -6.31
CA ALA A 281 28.52 1.00 -5.89
C ALA A 281 28.74 0.75 -4.39
N GLN A 282 27.74 1.03 -3.55
CA GLN A 282 27.79 0.75 -2.11
C GLN A 282 27.90 -0.76 -1.84
N ILE A 283 27.11 -1.58 -2.54
CA ILE A 283 27.12 -3.05 -2.44
C ILE A 283 28.49 -3.61 -2.88
N GLU A 284 29.00 -3.16 -4.02
CA GLU A 284 30.32 -3.57 -4.54
C GLU A 284 31.44 -3.18 -3.57
N SER A 285 31.41 -1.95 -3.05
CA SER A 285 32.38 -1.49 -2.06
C SER A 285 32.32 -2.32 -0.78
N PHE A 286 31.12 -2.68 -0.31
CA PHE A 286 30.96 -3.53 0.86
C PHE A 286 31.55 -4.92 0.64
N ILE A 287 31.20 -5.59 -0.46
CA ILE A 287 31.72 -6.93 -0.78
C ILE A 287 33.26 -6.95 -0.93
N ASN A 288 33.83 -5.89 -1.50
CA ASN A 288 35.27 -5.81 -1.72
C ASN A 288 36.05 -5.53 -0.43
N SER A 289 35.48 -4.74 0.48
CA SER A 289 36.13 -4.36 1.75
C SER A 289 35.82 -5.33 2.91
N ASN A 290 34.77 -6.14 2.81
CA ASN A 290 34.38 -7.06 3.87
C ASN A 290 35.26 -8.32 3.86
N LEU A 291 35.77 -8.68 5.03
CA LEU A 291 36.59 -9.88 5.26
C LEU A 291 35.75 -11.16 5.25
N ASN A 292 34.43 -11.06 5.47
CA ASN A 292 33.55 -12.22 5.41
C ASN A 292 33.27 -12.61 3.95
N ILE A 293 33.93 -13.70 3.52
CA ILE A 293 33.84 -14.23 2.17
C ILE A 293 32.45 -14.78 1.83
N ASP A 294 31.61 -15.11 2.81
CA ASP A 294 30.26 -15.63 2.58
C ASP A 294 29.41 -14.65 1.77
N TYR A 295 29.60 -13.34 1.95
CA TYR A 295 28.90 -12.33 1.15
C TYR A 295 29.40 -12.30 -0.29
N PHE A 296 30.71 -12.49 -0.49
CA PHE A 296 31.28 -12.59 -1.83
C PHE A 296 30.73 -13.81 -2.58
N ILE A 297 30.64 -14.96 -1.90
CA ILE A 297 30.11 -16.21 -2.47
C ILE A 297 28.64 -16.07 -2.86
N GLN A 298 27.85 -15.30 -2.12
CA GLN A 298 26.44 -15.07 -2.43
C GLN A 298 26.24 -14.05 -3.55
N ALA A 299 27.26 -13.26 -3.90
CA ALA A 299 27.18 -12.15 -4.83
C ALA A 299 27.41 -12.55 -6.30
N TYR A 300 26.90 -13.71 -6.72
CA TYR A 300 27.04 -14.17 -8.12
C TYR A 300 26.39 -13.20 -9.12
N PHE A 301 25.40 -12.40 -8.69
CA PHE A 301 24.77 -11.35 -9.48
C PHE A 301 25.73 -10.24 -9.93
N LEU A 302 26.96 -10.18 -9.40
CA LEU A 302 28.03 -9.29 -9.87
C LEU A 302 28.89 -9.89 -11.00
N SER A 303 28.71 -11.17 -11.33
CA SER A 303 29.50 -11.87 -12.35
C SER A 303 28.67 -12.14 -13.60
N ARG A 304 29.31 -12.23 -14.77
CA ARG A 304 28.59 -12.42 -16.04
C ARG A 304 28.10 -13.85 -16.21
N SER A 305 28.79 -14.80 -15.59
CA SER A 305 28.39 -16.20 -15.52
C SER A 305 28.73 -16.82 -14.16
N PHE A 306 28.14 -17.98 -13.89
CA PHE A 306 28.41 -18.75 -12.67
C PHE A 306 29.86 -19.23 -12.64
N GLU A 307 30.41 -19.67 -13.78
CA GLU A 307 31.80 -20.12 -13.92
C GLU A 307 32.77 -18.99 -13.60
N GLU A 308 32.54 -17.78 -14.16
CA GLU A 308 33.36 -16.61 -13.85
C GLU A 308 33.31 -16.27 -12.35
N HIS A 309 32.17 -16.44 -11.71
CA HIS A 309 32.03 -16.19 -10.27
C HIS A 309 32.84 -17.19 -9.44
N ILE A 310 32.79 -18.47 -9.79
CA ILE A 310 33.57 -19.52 -9.13
C ILE A 310 35.07 -19.25 -9.26
N ASP A 311 35.55 -18.86 -10.45
CA ASP A 311 36.96 -18.51 -10.63
C ASP A 311 37.38 -17.34 -9.73
N LYS A 312 36.53 -16.31 -9.62
CA LYS A 312 36.76 -15.18 -8.71
C LYS A 312 36.76 -15.60 -7.24
N ILE A 313 35.88 -16.53 -6.83
CA ILE A 313 35.85 -17.08 -5.48
C ILE A 313 37.17 -17.82 -5.18
N LEU A 314 37.63 -18.66 -6.10
CA LEU A 314 38.89 -19.41 -5.95
C LEU A 314 40.10 -18.47 -5.81
N ILE A 315 40.17 -17.42 -6.64
CA ILE A 315 41.23 -16.40 -6.52
C ILE A 315 41.18 -15.74 -5.14
N LYS A 316 40.00 -15.32 -4.69
CA LYS A 316 39.85 -14.61 -3.41
C LYS A 316 40.11 -15.53 -2.20
N LEU A 317 39.75 -16.81 -2.27
CA LEU A 317 40.10 -17.81 -1.24
C LEU A 317 41.62 -17.97 -1.11
N ASN A 318 42.32 -18.09 -2.24
CA ASN A 318 43.78 -18.20 -2.25
C ASN A 318 44.47 -16.94 -1.68
N GLU A 319 43.91 -15.75 -1.95
CA GLU A 319 44.40 -14.48 -1.39
C GLU A 319 44.24 -14.44 0.14
N VAL A 320 43.08 -14.88 0.67
CA VAL A 320 42.82 -14.95 2.12
C VAL A 320 43.73 -15.96 2.81
N GLU A 321 43.89 -17.17 2.28
CA GLU A 321 44.82 -18.17 2.83
C GLU A 321 46.28 -17.67 2.86
N SER A 322 46.69 -16.91 1.84
CA SER A 322 48.04 -16.34 1.78
C SER A 322 48.30 -15.24 2.84
N LEU A 323 47.26 -14.55 3.30
CA LEU A 323 47.33 -13.54 4.35
C LEU A 323 47.40 -14.18 5.74
N ASP A 324 46.68 -15.29 5.97
CA ASP A 324 46.73 -16.05 7.22
C ASP A 324 48.08 -16.75 7.43
N ILE A 325 48.70 -17.26 6.35
CA ILE A 325 50.05 -17.83 6.43
C ILE A 325 51.07 -16.74 6.81
N LYS A 326 50.99 -15.54 6.21
CA LYS A 326 51.90 -14.42 6.53
C LYS A 326 51.74 -13.90 7.96
N SER A 327 50.52 -13.86 8.50
CA SER A 327 50.28 -13.41 9.88
C SER A 327 50.81 -14.39 10.93
N SER A 328 50.85 -15.69 10.61
CA SER A 328 51.39 -16.74 11.47
C SER A 328 52.93 -16.76 11.55
N THR A 329 53.62 -16.26 10.53
CA THR A 329 55.10 -16.23 10.46
C THR A 329 55.78 -15.09 11.24
N TYR A 330 55.03 -14.14 11.80
CA TYR A 330 55.58 -13.02 12.61
C TYR A 330 55.39 -13.19 14.13
N LYS A 331 55.26 -14.43 14.62
CA LYS A 331 55.43 -14.76 16.04
C LYS A 331 56.76 -15.47 16.27
N TRP A 332 57.81 -14.69 16.48
CA TRP A 332 59.05 -15.12 17.13
C TRP A 332 59.43 -14.10 18.19
#